data_AF-A0A2A5FQ32-F1
#
_entry.id   AF-A0A2A5FQ32-F1
#
_cell.length_a   1.000
_cell.length_b   1.000
_cell.length_c   1.000
_cell.angle_alpha   90.00
_cell.angle_beta   90.00
_cell.angle_gamma   90.00
#
_symmetry.space_group_name_H-M   'P 1'
#
loop_
_entity.id
_entity.type
_entity.pdbx_description
1 polymer ?
#
loop_
_entity_poly.entity_id
_entity_poly.type
_entity_poly.pdbx_seq_one_letter_code
_entity_poly.pdbx_strand_id
1 'polypeptide(L)'
;MEIMQEKDSRSIARIYLFSAFIFCSSIITGCFEDPRDSANIVAPSGIIAKDSFVLLLSDIQLIEAASKNRVWRNDDVKKRLGEAYLEVFEKYSVSKEEFETSHAWWWSHPVAMKSVLLEVTENLSQLEAER
;
A
#
# COMPACT_ATOMS: atom_id res chain seq x y z
N MET A 1 47.93 22.44 43.60
CA MET A 1 46.97 22.76 42.52
C MET A 1 46.90 21.58 41.57
N GLU A 2 46.50 20.39 42.06
CA GLU A 2 46.46 19.14 41.25
C GLU A 2 45.18 18.32 41.52
N ILE A 3 44.57 18.44 42.70
CA ILE A 3 43.37 17.67 43.08
C ILE A 3 42.09 18.15 42.36
N MET A 4 42.09 19.37 41.82
CA MET A 4 40.90 19.97 41.18
C MET A 4 40.66 19.44 39.74
N GLN A 5 41.70 18.99 39.01
CA GLN A 5 41.58 18.51 37.62
C GLN A 5 41.08 17.05 37.54
N GLU A 6 41.41 16.21 38.52
CA GLU A 6 41.08 14.78 38.50
C GLU A 6 39.59 14.48 38.82
N LYS A 7 38.94 15.37 39.59
CA LYS A 7 37.52 15.24 39.96
C LYS A 7 36.60 15.62 38.79
N ASP A 8 36.98 16.64 38.01
CA ASP A 8 36.25 17.05 36.82
C ASP A 8 36.39 16.02 35.69
N SER A 9 37.58 15.47 35.46
CA SER A 9 37.79 14.42 34.45
C SER A 9 36.95 13.16 34.72
N ARG A 10 36.86 12.72 36.00
CA ARG A 10 36.00 11.58 36.39
C ARG A 10 34.50 11.89 36.28
N SER A 11 34.09 13.14 36.51
CA SER A 11 32.68 13.54 36.42
C SER A 11 32.23 13.70 34.95
N ILE A 12 33.11 14.24 34.11
CA ILE A 12 32.92 14.38 32.67
C ILE A 12 32.88 12.99 32.00
N ALA A 13 33.79 12.08 32.35
CA ALA A 13 33.77 10.71 31.87
C ALA A 13 32.47 9.97 32.23
N ARG A 14 31.94 10.20 33.44
CA ARG A 14 30.64 9.65 33.87
C ARG A 14 29.48 10.22 33.08
N ILE A 15 29.45 11.53 32.81
CA ILE A 15 28.42 12.16 31.99
C ILE A 15 28.45 11.61 30.55
N TYR A 16 29.63 11.45 29.95
CA TYR A 16 29.76 10.84 28.61
C TYR A 16 29.38 9.36 28.59
N LEU A 17 29.66 8.60 29.65
CA LEU A 17 29.24 7.20 29.77
C LEU A 17 27.71 7.08 29.93
N PHE A 18 27.08 7.96 30.72
CA PHE A 18 25.62 8.00 30.87
C PHE A 18 24.92 8.47 29.59
N SER A 19 25.47 9.45 28.87
CA SER A 19 24.88 9.91 27.60
C SER A 19 25.02 8.89 26.47
N ALA A 20 26.14 8.15 26.41
CA ALA A 20 26.31 7.03 25.49
C ALA A 20 25.32 5.89 25.78
N PHE A 21 25.00 5.64 27.06
CA PHE A 21 24.04 4.61 27.46
C PHE A 21 22.59 4.97 27.08
N ILE A 22 22.20 6.25 27.25
CA ILE A 22 20.88 6.75 26.86
C ILE A 22 20.71 6.74 25.34
N PHE A 23 21.76 7.11 24.58
CA PHE A 23 21.75 7.10 23.12
C PHE A 23 21.66 5.67 22.53
N CYS A 24 22.25 4.67 23.18
CA CYS A 24 22.12 3.26 22.78
C CYS A 24 20.72 2.67 23.09
N SER A 25 20.08 3.11 24.18
CA SER A 25 18.80 2.53 24.62
C SER A 25 17.62 2.91 23.70
N SER A 26 17.75 3.96 22.89
CA SER A 26 16.68 4.41 21.97
C SER A 26 16.61 3.62 20.65
N ILE A 27 17.56 2.72 20.37
CA ILE A 27 17.68 2.03 19.07
C ILE A 27 16.98 0.65 19.08
N ILE A 28 16.46 0.18 20.23
CA ILE A 28 16.04 -1.22 20.41
C ILE A 28 14.52 -1.43 20.22
N THR A 29 13.71 -0.40 19.99
CA THR A 29 12.29 -0.60 19.66
C THR A 29 12.10 -0.78 18.16
N GLY A 30 12.47 -1.95 17.63
CA GLY A 30 12.35 -2.27 16.21
C GLY A 30 11.91 -3.70 15.96
N CYS A 31 10.86 -3.84 15.14
CA CYS A 31 10.18 -5.05 14.67
C CYS A 31 9.09 -5.61 15.60
N PHE A 32 7.93 -4.97 15.57
CA PHE A 32 6.65 -5.67 15.78
C PHE A 32 6.26 -6.24 14.42
N GLU A 33 6.19 -7.57 14.30
CA GLU A 33 5.78 -8.24 13.07
C GLU A 33 4.27 -8.03 12.88
N ASP A 34 3.90 -7.19 11.91
CA ASP A 34 2.50 -6.96 11.57
C ASP A 34 2.02 -8.08 10.64
N PRO A 35 0.96 -8.83 10.97
CA PRO A 35 0.40 -9.85 10.09
C PRO A 35 0.06 -9.34 8.68
N ARG A 36 -0.14 -8.02 8.51
CA ARG A 36 -0.42 -7.37 7.22
C ARG A 36 0.78 -7.33 6.27
N ASP A 37 1.98 -7.57 6.79
CA ASP A 37 3.22 -7.63 6.01
C ASP A 37 3.49 -9.02 5.41
N SER A 38 2.59 -9.98 5.60
CA SER A 38 2.69 -11.30 4.97
C SER A 38 2.40 -11.23 3.46
N ALA A 39 3.29 -11.80 2.64
CA ALA A 39 3.08 -11.97 1.20
C ALA A 39 2.04 -13.05 0.87
N ASN A 40 1.87 -14.04 1.76
CA ASN A 40 0.99 -15.19 1.56
C ASN A 40 -0.27 -15.04 2.41
N ILE A 41 -1.04 -13.99 2.16
CA ILE A 41 -2.32 -13.77 2.82
C ILE A 41 -3.49 -14.24 1.95
N VAL A 42 -4.47 -14.88 2.57
CA VAL A 42 -5.72 -15.26 1.93
C VAL A 42 -6.79 -14.25 2.33
N ALA A 43 -7.45 -13.65 1.34
CA ALA A 43 -8.54 -12.73 1.57
C ALA A 43 -9.67 -13.42 2.37
N PRO A 44 -10.18 -12.81 3.45
CA PRO A 44 -11.27 -13.39 4.23
C PRO A 44 -12.59 -13.35 3.44
N SER A 45 -13.60 -14.08 3.94
CA SER A 45 -14.94 -14.05 3.36
C SER A 45 -15.48 -12.61 3.29
N GLY A 46 -16.12 -12.27 2.18
CA GLY A 46 -16.62 -10.92 1.92
C GLY A 46 -15.59 -9.96 1.31
N ILE A 47 -14.35 -10.39 1.13
CA ILE A 47 -13.33 -9.69 0.35
C ILE A 47 -13.14 -10.41 -0.99
N ILE A 48 -13.10 -9.65 -2.08
CA ILE A 48 -12.86 -10.17 -3.42
C ILE A 48 -11.50 -10.87 -3.45
N ALA A 49 -11.50 -12.15 -3.85
CA ALA A 49 -10.31 -12.96 -3.96
C ALA A 49 -9.29 -12.32 -4.91
N LYS A 50 -8.00 -12.57 -4.66
CA LYS A 50 -6.89 -11.91 -5.35
C LYS A 50 -7.03 -11.93 -6.87
N ASP A 51 -7.22 -13.10 -7.46
CA ASP A 51 -7.28 -13.29 -8.90
C ASP A 51 -8.43 -12.49 -9.52
N SER A 52 -9.62 -12.52 -8.91
CA SER A 52 -10.77 -11.72 -9.34
C SER A 52 -10.54 -10.22 -9.15
N PHE A 53 -9.87 -9.84 -8.07
CA PHE A 53 -9.57 -8.44 -7.77
C PHE A 53 -8.54 -7.87 -8.75
N VAL A 54 -7.56 -8.67 -9.20
CA VAL A 54 -6.60 -8.29 -10.25
C VAL A 54 -7.33 -7.98 -11.55
N LEU A 55 -8.25 -8.85 -11.99
CA LEU A 55 -9.02 -8.63 -13.23
C LEU A 55 -9.91 -7.39 -13.13
N LEU A 56 -10.66 -7.28 -12.03
CA LEU A 56 -11.53 -6.13 -11.76
C LEU A 56 -10.74 -4.82 -11.74
N LEU A 57 -9.62 -4.78 -11.01
CA LEU A 57 -8.79 -3.59 -10.88
C LEU A 57 -8.12 -3.22 -12.21
N SER A 58 -7.76 -4.20 -13.04
CA SER A 58 -7.20 -3.95 -14.38
C SER A 58 -8.21 -3.19 -15.27
N ASP A 59 -9.46 -3.64 -15.32
CA ASP A 59 -10.52 -2.93 -16.06
C ASP A 59 -10.79 -1.53 -15.49
N ILE A 60 -10.77 -1.38 -14.17
CA ILE A 60 -10.90 -0.08 -13.51
C ILE A 60 -9.76 0.86 -13.94
N GLN A 61 -8.51 0.38 -13.98
CA GLN A 61 -7.37 1.20 -14.43
C GLN A 61 -7.52 1.61 -15.90
N LEU A 62 -8.05 0.75 -16.76
CA LEU A 62 -8.31 1.06 -18.17
C LEU A 62 -9.36 2.18 -18.32
N ILE A 63 -10.49 2.10 -17.62
CA ILE A 63 -11.53 3.14 -17.71
C ILE A 63 -11.04 4.47 -17.11
N GLU A 64 -10.24 4.43 -16.03
CA GLU A 64 -9.63 5.61 -15.46
C GLU A 64 -8.61 6.25 -16.41
N ALA A 65 -7.76 5.45 -17.04
CA ALA A 65 -6.79 5.92 -18.02
C ALA A 65 -7.48 6.54 -19.24
N ALA A 66 -8.53 5.90 -19.76
CA ALA A 66 -9.33 6.43 -20.88
C ALA A 66 -9.99 7.78 -20.52
N SER A 67 -10.53 7.90 -19.30
CA SER A 67 -11.10 9.13 -18.77
C SER A 67 -10.06 10.25 -18.66
N LYS A 68 -8.89 9.96 -18.07
CA LYS A 68 -7.78 10.93 -17.89
C LYS A 68 -7.20 11.41 -19.23
N ASN A 69 -7.12 10.52 -20.22
CA ASN A 69 -6.54 10.82 -21.54
C ASN A 69 -7.49 11.56 -22.50
N ARG A 70 -8.63 12.09 -22.01
CA ARG A 70 -9.64 12.80 -22.82
C ARG A 70 -10.13 11.99 -24.03
N VAL A 71 -10.07 10.66 -23.96
CA VAL A 71 -10.69 9.78 -24.97
C VAL A 71 -12.19 10.09 -25.06
N TRP A 72 -12.78 10.52 -23.95
CA TRP A 72 -14.16 11.01 -23.90
C TRP A 72 -14.22 12.52 -24.20
N ARG A 73 -14.59 12.88 -25.45
CA ARG A 73 -14.97 14.25 -25.83
C ARG A 73 -16.42 14.53 -25.38
N ASN A 74 -16.63 15.12 -24.20
CA ASN A 74 -17.79 15.99 -23.87
C ASN A 74 -17.79 16.44 -22.40
N ASP A 75 -18.65 17.42 -22.08
CA ASP A 75 -18.85 18.04 -20.75
C ASP A 75 -19.36 17.08 -19.65
N ASP A 76 -19.49 15.78 -19.93
CA ASP A 76 -20.11 14.78 -19.05
C ASP A 76 -19.18 13.62 -18.64
N VAL A 77 -17.86 13.90 -18.57
CA VAL A 77 -16.82 12.93 -18.21
C VAL A 77 -17.14 12.21 -16.90
N LYS A 78 -17.68 12.91 -15.90
CA LYS A 78 -18.00 12.34 -14.58
C LYS A 78 -19.12 11.31 -14.66
N LYS A 79 -20.19 11.58 -15.41
CA LYS A 79 -21.30 10.64 -15.58
C LYS A 79 -20.85 9.40 -16.33
N ARG A 80 -20.12 9.59 -17.44
CA ARG A 80 -19.55 8.48 -18.22
C ARG A 80 -18.60 7.61 -17.41
N LEU A 81 -17.78 8.22 -16.55
CA LEU A 81 -16.94 7.46 -15.64
C LEU A 81 -17.79 6.61 -14.70
N GLY A 82 -18.83 7.18 -14.11
CA GLY A 82 -19.76 6.46 -13.24
C GLY A 82 -20.45 5.29 -13.95
N GLU A 83 -20.96 5.51 -15.16
CA GLU A 83 -21.55 4.45 -16.01
C GLU A 83 -20.53 3.33 -16.30
N ALA A 84 -19.29 3.69 -16.65
CA ALA A 84 -18.22 2.72 -16.90
C ALA A 84 -17.85 1.88 -15.66
N TYR A 85 -17.83 2.48 -14.46
CA TYR A 85 -17.64 1.70 -13.22
C TYR A 85 -18.79 0.71 -13.02
N LEU A 86 -20.04 1.11 -13.29
CA LEU A 86 -21.20 0.23 -13.15
C LEU A 86 -21.12 -0.96 -14.12
N GLU A 87 -20.73 -0.74 -15.38
CA GLU A 87 -20.53 -1.81 -16.36
C GLU A 87 -19.45 -2.81 -15.91
N VAL A 88 -18.34 -2.30 -15.34
CA VAL A 88 -17.27 -3.15 -14.79
C VAL A 88 -17.78 -3.96 -13.60
N PHE A 89 -18.49 -3.33 -12.67
CA PHE A 89 -19.09 -4.00 -11.52
C PHE A 89 -20.07 -5.11 -11.93
N GLU A 90 -20.90 -4.85 -12.95
CA GLU A 90 -21.81 -5.86 -13.52
C GLU A 90 -21.02 -7.01 -14.16
N LYS A 91 -19.98 -6.72 -14.96
CA LYS A 91 -19.12 -7.74 -15.60
C LYS A 91 -18.54 -8.73 -14.59
N TYR A 92 -18.12 -8.25 -13.42
CA TYR A 92 -17.53 -9.09 -12.37
C TYR A 92 -18.54 -9.57 -11.32
N SER A 93 -19.84 -9.23 -11.45
CA SER A 93 -20.87 -9.54 -10.46
C SER A 93 -20.51 -9.06 -9.04
N VAL A 94 -19.94 -7.85 -8.96
CA VAL A 94 -19.46 -7.22 -7.73
C VAL A 94 -20.29 -5.97 -7.46
N SER A 95 -20.78 -5.79 -6.24
CA SER A 95 -21.39 -4.53 -5.82
C SER A 95 -20.33 -3.46 -5.55
N LYS A 96 -20.75 -2.19 -5.57
CA LYS A 96 -19.86 -1.07 -5.24
C LYS A 96 -19.31 -1.21 -3.82
N GLU A 97 -20.15 -1.62 -2.88
CA GLU A 97 -19.79 -1.79 -1.47
C GLU A 97 -18.76 -2.92 -1.28
N GLU A 98 -18.91 -4.04 -2.00
CA GLU A 98 -17.93 -5.14 -2.00
C GLU A 98 -16.60 -4.69 -2.59
N PHE A 99 -16.61 -3.92 -3.70
CA PHE A 99 -15.40 -3.34 -4.26
C PHE A 99 -14.71 -2.41 -3.27
N GLU A 100 -15.43 -1.43 -2.69
CA GLU A 100 -14.86 -0.46 -1.76
C GLU A 100 -14.26 -1.14 -0.51
N THR A 101 -14.97 -2.12 0.04
CA THR A 101 -14.49 -2.90 1.19
C THR A 101 -13.25 -3.73 0.85
N SER A 102 -13.27 -4.38 -0.32
CA SER A 102 -12.14 -5.19 -0.79
C SER A 102 -10.93 -4.35 -1.13
N HIS A 103 -11.13 -3.22 -1.80
CA HIS A 103 -10.09 -2.26 -2.13
C HIS A 103 -9.41 -1.73 -0.87
N ALA A 104 -10.19 -1.29 0.13
CA ALA A 104 -9.66 -0.85 1.41
C ALA A 104 -8.87 -1.97 2.12
N TRP A 105 -9.38 -3.20 2.10
CA TRP A 105 -8.70 -4.35 2.71
C TRP A 105 -7.36 -4.63 2.02
N TRP A 106 -7.34 -4.78 0.70
CA TRP A 106 -6.11 -5.02 -0.06
C TRP A 106 -5.08 -3.91 0.18
N TRP A 107 -5.50 -2.65 0.16
CA TRP A 107 -4.61 -1.51 0.42
C TRP A 107 -4.03 -1.46 1.83
N SER A 108 -4.71 -2.08 2.80
CA SER A 108 -4.21 -2.21 4.18
C SER A 108 -3.16 -3.33 4.34
N HIS A 109 -2.93 -4.14 3.31
CA HIS A 109 -1.96 -5.25 3.27
C HIS A 109 -0.87 -4.97 2.22
N PRO A 110 0.10 -4.07 2.49
CA PRO A 110 0.98 -3.50 1.47
C PRO A 110 1.82 -4.55 0.74
N VAL A 111 2.28 -5.59 1.44
CA VAL A 111 3.09 -6.65 0.82
C VAL A 111 2.26 -7.49 -0.15
N ALA A 112 1.02 -7.83 0.22
CA ALA A 112 0.10 -8.56 -0.65
C ALA A 112 -0.40 -7.69 -1.83
N MET A 113 -0.72 -6.42 -1.57
CA MET A 113 -1.14 -5.46 -2.59
C MET A 113 -0.07 -5.25 -3.66
N LYS A 114 1.22 -5.29 -3.29
CA LYS A 114 2.31 -5.23 -4.28
C LYS A 114 2.19 -6.34 -5.33
N SER A 115 1.83 -7.56 -4.93
CA SER A 115 1.60 -8.67 -5.86
C SER A 115 0.39 -8.40 -6.76
N VAL A 116 -0.71 -7.89 -6.19
CA VAL A 116 -1.90 -7.50 -6.97
C VAL A 116 -1.53 -6.47 -8.04
N LEU A 117 -0.81 -5.41 -7.67
CA LEU A 117 -0.41 -4.35 -8.62
C LEU A 117 0.53 -4.86 -9.71
N LEU A 118 1.43 -5.79 -9.39
CA LEU A 118 2.30 -6.42 -10.37
C LEU A 118 1.48 -7.21 -11.39
N GLU A 119 0.56 -8.06 -10.93
CA GLU A 119 -0.29 -8.88 -11.78
C GLU A 119 -1.28 -8.03 -12.61
N VAL A 120 -1.77 -6.92 -12.06
CA VAL A 120 -2.53 -5.93 -12.84
C VAL A 120 -1.69 -5.38 -13.99
N THR A 121 -0.44 -5.00 -13.72
CA THR A 121 0.47 -4.46 -14.76
C THR A 121 0.76 -5.51 -15.84
N GLU A 122 0.97 -6.76 -15.42
CA GLU A 122 1.18 -7.89 -16.33
C GLU A 122 -0.06 -8.14 -17.21
N ASN A 123 -1.25 -8.13 -16.61
CA ASN A 123 -2.51 -8.28 -17.34
C ASN A 123 -2.69 -7.17 -18.38
N LEU A 124 -2.49 -5.91 -17.98
CA LEU A 124 -2.56 -4.77 -18.90
C LEU A 124 -1.56 -4.91 -20.06
N SER A 125 -0.34 -5.36 -19.77
CA SER A 125 0.68 -5.59 -20.80
C SER A 125 0.28 -6.70 -21.79
N GLN A 126 -0.41 -7.74 -21.32
CA GLN A 126 -0.95 -8.80 -22.18
C GLN A 126 -2.06 -8.27 -23.08
N LEU A 127 -3.01 -7.51 -22.52
CA LEU A 127 -4.08 -6.87 -23.29
C LEU A 127 -3.54 -5.91 -24.37
N GLU A 128 -2.44 -5.23 -24.10
CA GLU A 128 -1.75 -4.39 -25.10
C GLU A 128 -1.09 -5.22 -26.20
N ALA A 129 -0.49 -6.37 -25.88
CA ALA A 129 0.18 -7.24 -26.84
C ALA A 129 -0.78 -8.01 -27.76
N GLU A 130 -2.01 -8.27 -27.30
CA GLU A 130 -3.07 -8.93 -28.08
C GLU A 130 -3.78 -8.01 -29.07
N ARG A 131 -3.49 -6.70 -29.04
CA ARG A 131 -4.14 -5.66 -29.85
C ARG A 131 -3.41 -5.37 -31.16
#